data_AF-A0A967PJI6-F1
#
_entry.id   AF-A0A967PJI6-F1
#
_cell.length_a   1.000
_cell.length_b   1.000
_cell.length_c   1.000
_cell.angle_alpha   90.00
_cell.angle_beta   90.00
_cell.angle_gamma   90.00
#
_symmetry.space_group_name_H-M   'P 1'
#
loop_
_entity.id
_entity.type
_entity.pdbx_description
1 polymer ?
#
loop_
_entity_poly.entity_id
_entity_poly.type
_entity_poly.pdbx_seq_one_letter_code
_entity_poly.pdbx_strand_id
1 'polypeptide(L)' 'MIDQLERLDAGAEGGDFAGRVDLARVATFGHSYGGNVAVEACARDARVKACLNADGGAFGR' A
#
# COMPACT_ATOMS: atom_id res chain seq x y z
N MET A 1 -7.57 0.41 0.23
CA MET A 1 -6.55 -0.20 -0.67
C MET A 1 -6.20 -1.60 -0.21
N ILE A 2 -5.82 -1.78 1.06
CA ILE A 2 -5.45 -3.10 1.60
C ILE A 2 -6.57 -4.13 1.46
N ASP A 3 -7.84 -3.72 1.54
CA ASP A 3 -8.98 -4.62 1.32
C ASP A 3 -8.99 -5.27 -0.07
N GLN A 4 -8.40 -4.61 -1.09
CA GLN A 4 -8.23 -5.22 -2.42
C GLN A 4 -7.15 -6.28 -2.42
N LEU A 5 -6.05 -6.08 -1.67
CA LEU A 5 -5.03 -7.09 -1.48
C LEU A 5 -5.60 -8.32 -0.75
N GLU A 6 -6.42 -8.10 0.29
CA GLU A 6 -7.13 -9.17 1.01
C GLU A 6 -8.06 -9.96 0.06
N ARG A 7 -8.79 -9.27 -0.83
CA ARG A 7 -9.63 -9.94 -1.84
C ARG A 7 -8.82 -10.77 -2.82
N LEU A 8 -7.72 -10.23 -3.35
CA LEU A 8 -6.84 -10.94 -4.29
C LEU A 8 -6.19 -12.15 -3.63
N ASP A 9 -5.75 -12.03 -2.37
CA ASP A 9 -5.20 -13.14 -1.58
C ASP A 9 -6.26 -14.21 -1.27
N ALA A 10 -7.52 -13.81 -1.08
CA ALA A 10 -8.65 -14.71 -0.98
C ALA A 10 -9.04 -15.36 -2.33
N GLY A 11 -8.34 -15.03 -3.42
CA GLY A 11 -8.55 -15.60 -4.75
C GLY A 11 -9.65 -14.93 -5.57
N ALA A 12 -10.06 -13.70 -5.23
CA ALA A 12 -10.82 -12.89 -6.17
C ALA A 12 -10.00 -12.66 -7.46
N GLU A 13 -10.68 -12.53 -8.60
CA GLU A 13 -10.04 -12.26 -9.90
C GLU A 13 -9.18 -13.42 -10.45
N GLY A 14 -9.66 -14.66 -10.35
CA GLY A 14 -9.04 -15.80 -11.05
C GLY A 14 -7.93 -16.54 -10.29
N GLY A 15 -7.67 -16.16 -9.04
CA GLY A 15 -6.84 -16.95 -8.13
C GLY A 15 -5.32 -16.82 -8.31
N ASP A 16 -4.85 -16.03 -9.27
CA ASP A 16 -3.41 -15.84 -9.55
C ASP A 16 -2.63 -15.35 -8.31
N PHE A 17 -3.30 -14.61 -7.42
CA PHE A 17 -2.73 -14.08 -6.18
C PHE A 17 -3.17 -14.84 -4.92
N ALA A 18 -3.97 -15.92 -5.06
CA ALA A 18 -4.54 -16.61 -3.91
C ALA A 18 -3.47 -17.21 -3.00
N GLY A 19 -3.44 -16.81 -1.72
CA GLY A 19 -2.45 -17.23 -0.73
C GLY A 19 -1.01 -16.81 -1.06
N ARG A 20 -0.82 -15.82 -1.94
CA ARG A 20 0.51 -15.32 -2.36
C ARG A 20 0.85 -13.96 -1.79
N VAL A 21 -0.07 -13.32 -1.06
CA VAL A 21 0.13 -11.99 -0.50
C VAL A 21 0.37 -12.10 1.01
N ASP A 22 1.54 -11.68 1.47
CA ASP A 22 1.79 -11.57 2.91
C ASP A 22 1.16 -10.27 3.45
N LEU A 23 -0.08 -10.39 3.93
CA LEU A 23 -0.84 -9.29 4.50
C LEU A 23 -0.25 -8.76 5.82
N ALA A 24 0.67 -9.48 6.46
CA ALA A 24 1.38 -8.99 7.65
C ALA A 24 2.55 -8.05 7.27
N ARG A 25 2.98 -8.03 6.01
CA ARG A 25 4.14 -7.27 5.51
C ARG A 25 3.78 -6.41 4.31
N VAL A 26 2.93 -5.40 4.53
CA VAL A 26 2.53 -4.45 3.48
C VAL A 26 3.28 -3.12 3.60
N ALA A 27 3.74 -2.57 2.47
CA ALA A 27 4.34 -1.24 2.37
C ALA A 27 3.78 -0.45 1.18
N THR A 28 3.83 0.87 1.25
CA THR A 28 3.44 1.77 0.16
C THR A 28 4.65 2.52 -0.41
N PHE A 29 4.64 2.79 -1.70
CA PHE A 29 5.67 3.56 -2.39
C PHE A 29 5.01 4.44 -3.45
N GLY A 30 5.57 5.62 -3.68
CA GLY A 30 5.17 6.42 -4.83
C GLY A 30 6.19 7.50 -5.16
N HIS A 31 6.15 7.92 -6.42
CA HIS A 31 6.99 8.98 -6.97
C HIS A 31 6.21 10.28 -7.14
N SER A 32 6.86 11.43 -6.94
CA SER A 32 6.24 12.76 -7.08
C SER A 32 4.99 12.88 -6.18
N TYR A 33 3.83 13.27 -6.71
CA TYR A 33 2.58 13.31 -5.93
C TYR A 33 2.25 11.97 -5.26
N GLY A 34 2.59 10.84 -5.92
CA GLY A 34 2.39 9.51 -5.36
C GLY A 34 3.22 9.26 -4.09
N GLY A 35 4.33 9.96 -3.90
CA GLY A 35 5.14 9.87 -2.68
C GLY A 35 4.40 10.40 -1.45
N ASN A 36 3.65 11.49 -1.61
CA ASN A 36 2.79 12.01 -0.55
C ASN A 36 1.63 11.06 -0.26
N VAL A 37 1.02 10.50 -1.30
CA VAL A 37 -0.04 9.50 -1.16
C VAL A 37 0.46 8.26 -0.42
N ALA A 38 1.70 7.82 -0.68
CA ALA A 38 2.30 6.68 0.01
C ALA A 38 2.49 6.95 1.51
N VAL A 39 2.98 8.14 1.88
CA VAL A 39 3.11 8.57 3.29
C VAL A 39 1.75 8.68 3.96
N GLU A 40 0.78 9.31 3.30
CA GLU A 40 -0.57 9.47 3.84
C GLU A 40 -1.27 8.14 4.07
N ALA A 41 -1.14 7.19 3.14
CA ALA A 41 -1.67 5.84 3.31
C ALA A 41 -1.08 5.14 4.53
N CYS A 42 0.22 5.33 4.80
CA CYS A 42 0.87 4.79 5.99
C CYS A 42 0.38 5.44 7.28
N ALA A 43 0.06 6.74 7.25
CA ALA A 43 -0.47 7.45 8.41
C ALA A 43 -1.92 7.06 8.72
N ARG A 44 -2.72 6.70 7.70
CA ARG A 44 -4.15 6.42 7.82
C ARG A 44 -4.50 4.94 8.02
N ASP A 45 -3.69 4.02 7.52
CA ASP A 45 -3.99 2.58 7.59
C ASP A 45 -2.86 1.83 8.30
N ALA A 46 -3.12 1.42 9.55
CA ALA A 46 -2.15 0.72 10.40
C ALA A 46 -1.71 -0.65 9.86
N ARG A 47 -2.37 -1.18 8.81
CA ARG A 47 -1.92 -2.39 8.11
C ARG A 47 -0.67 -2.12 7.25
N VAL A 48 -0.44 -0.87 6.82
CA VAL A 48 0.79 -0.46 6.13
C VAL A 48 1.91 -0.30 7.16
N LYS A 49 2.99 -1.07 7.01
CA LYS A 49 4.09 -1.15 7.99
C LYS A 49 5.29 -0.27 7.63
N ALA A 50 5.37 0.18 6.38
CA ALA A 50 6.40 1.09 5.91
C ALA A 50 5.89 1.88 4.69
N CYS A 51 6.45 3.07 4.49
CA CYS A 51 6.20 3.85 3.28
C CYS A 51 7.47 4.51 2.75
N LEU A 52 7.53 4.71 1.44
CA LEU A 52 8.60 5.46 0.79
C LEU A 52 8.03 6.55 -0.11
N ASN A 53 8.46 7.78 0.16
CA ASN A 53 8.24 8.93 -0.70
C ASN A 53 9.47 9.12 -1.60
N ALA A 54 9.31 8.89 -2.91
CA ALA A 54 10.35 9.13 -3.89
C ALA A 54 10.15 10.50 -4.56
N ASP A 55 10.88 11.50 -4.06
CA ASP A 55 10.92 12.87 -4.62
C ASP A 55 9.54 13.55 -4.73
N GLY A 56 8.61 13.18 -3.85
CA GLY A 56 7.37 13.89 -3.62
C GLY A 56 7.58 15.01 -2.62
N GLY A 57 7.28 16.25 -3.01
CA GLY A 57 7.39 17.39 -2.11
C GLY A 57 6.50 17.21 -0.88
N ALA A 58 7.01 17.51 0.33
CA ALA A 58 6.23 17.41 1.56
C ALA A 58 5.18 18.53 1.64
N PHE A 59 4.00 18.31 1.04
CA PHE A 59 2.88 19.25 1.13
C PHE A 59 2.08 18.93 2.40
N GLY A 60 2.21 19.78 3.43
CA GLY A 60 1.41 19.68 4.65
C GLY A 60 2.19 19.28 5.90
N ARG A 61 3.21 20.08 6.27
CA ARG A 61 3.51 20.34 7.67
C ARG A 61 3.18 21.80 7.98
#